data_AF-A0A950MF02-F1
#
_entry.id   AF-A0A950MF02-F1
#
_cell.length_a   1.000
_cell.length_b   1.000
_cell.length_c   1.000
_cell.angle_alpha   90.00
_cell.angle_beta   90.00
_cell.angle_gamma   90.00
#
_symmetry.space_group_name_H-M   'P 1'
#
loop_
_entity.id
_entity.type
_entity.pdbx_description
1 polymer ?
#
loop_
_entity_poly.entity_id
_entity_poly.type
_entity_poly.pdbx_seq_one_letter_code
_entity_poly.pdbx_strand_id
1 'polypeptide(L)'
;MGLAALMRQAFAGVDLRPLGTQLVQRANQYPGDANTLMDLSWVLQLTGNRELGLNTQALALKLQQYYRLPTASSEPNIRLLAIVSGGDLMANTPLEFLVEQSDVALDLLYVDTDLPLPATLQEHDLVFVAVGESDHNRPLLEHIAQRAQSWEKPLLNAPLHIAELTRDGVAAALGGVSGVSIPASARVSRALLQQVAEGAADISTPLPQGAFPVIIRPVGSHAGHGLEKLDDRAALAAYLLSNPEPDFYVARFIDYRSADGQFRKYRVILIAGRPYICHMAISSHWMIHYLNAGMAESAEKRAEEAQFMANFDSGFARRHAQAFEAVAELLKLDYVGLDCGETPDGKLLIFEADSDMVVHALDPVDLFPYKPAVMRKLFSGFREMLEHALTRARGMKFAYHKHN
;
A
#
# COMPACT_ATOMS: atom_id res chain seq x y z
N MET A 1 6.58 1.26 -21.67
CA MET A 1 5.58 0.18 -21.52
C MET A 1 4.80 0.39 -20.23
N GLY A 2 5.49 0.63 -19.13
CA GLY A 2 4.89 0.87 -17.82
C GLY A 2 4.80 -0.40 -16.97
N LEU A 3 4.77 -0.19 -15.65
CA LEU A 3 4.79 -1.25 -14.64
C LEU A 3 3.66 -2.27 -14.83
N ALA A 4 2.42 -1.80 -15.04
CA ALA A 4 1.26 -2.68 -15.13
C ALA A 4 1.36 -3.72 -16.26
N ALA A 5 1.82 -3.30 -17.45
CA ALA A 5 2.00 -4.19 -18.59
C ALA A 5 3.11 -5.24 -18.35
N LEU A 6 4.20 -4.84 -17.70
CA LEU A 6 5.32 -5.73 -17.37
C LEU A 6 4.94 -6.74 -16.27
N MET A 7 4.24 -6.27 -15.23
CA MET A 7 3.72 -7.16 -14.19
C MET A 7 2.69 -8.15 -14.73
N ARG A 8 1.80 -7.73 -15.63
CA ARG A 8 0.85 -8.65 -16.29
C ARG A 8 1.56 -9.79 -17.02
N GLN A 9 2.64 -9.50 -17.73
CA GLN A 9 3.46 -10.53 -18.38
C GLN A 9 4.12 -11.46 -17.36
N ALA A 10 4.72 -10.90 -16.29
CA ALA A 10 5.34 -11.70 -15.23
C ALA A 10 4.32 -12.63 -14.54
N PHE A 11 3.13 -12.13 -14.21
CA PHE A 11 2.04 -12.91 -13.59
C PHE A 11 1.50 -14.01 -14.52
N ALA A 12 1.55 -13.80 -15.83
CA ALA A 12 1.21 -14.81 -16.83
C ALA A 12 2.32 -15.84 -17.06
N GLY A 13 3.43 -15.79 -16.30
CA GLY A 13 4.57 -16.71 -16.44
C GLY A 13 5.46 -16.42 -17.64
N VAL A 14 5.33 -15.25 -18.27
CA VAL A 14 6.21 -14.85 -19.38
C VAL A 14 7.60 -14.51 -18.84
N ASP A 15 8.63 -15.11 -19.43
CA ASP A 15 10.02 -14.78 -19.12
C ASP A 15 10.36 -13.38 -19.66
N LEU A 16 10.65 -12.44 -18.75
CA LEU A 16 11.00 -11.05 -19.09
C LEU A 16 12.47 -10.87 -19.48
N ARG A 17 13.35 -11.87 -19.31
CA ARG A 17 14.80 -11.73 -19.60
C ARG A 17 15.11 -11.40 -21.07
N PRO A 18 14.41 -11.96 -22.08
CA PRO A 18 14.59 -11.55 -23.47
C PRO A 18 14.25 -10.08 -23.70
N LEU A 19 13.16 -9.59 -23.09
CA LEU A 19 12.79 -8.17 -23.14
C LEU A 19 13.85 -7.30 -22.46
N GLY A 20 14.37 -7.72 -21.30
CA GLY A 20 15.48 -7.05 -20.62
C GLY A 20 16.71 -6.89 -21.53
N THR A 21 17.07 -7.94 -22.27
CA THR A 21 18.18 -7.89 -23.23
C THR A 21 17.95 -6.88 -24.35
N GLN A 22 16.72 -6.84 -24.90
CA GLN A 22 16.34 -5.86 -25.92
C GLN A 22 16.40 -4.42 -25.38
N LEU A 23 15.92 -4.20 -24.15
CA LEU A 23 15.96 -2.90 -23.49
C LEU A 23 17.40 -2.44 -23.21
N VAL A 24 18.30 -3.35 -22.80
CA VAL A 24 19.74 -3.05 -22.66
C VAL A 24 20.36 -2.63 -23.99
N GLN A 25 20.10 -3.39 -25.06
CA GLN A 25 20.60 -3.04 -26.40
C GLN A 25 20.10 -1.67 -26.86
N ARG A 26 18.81 -1.39 -26.64
CA ARG A 26 18.20 -0.11 -26.96
C ARG A 26 18.77 1.04 -26.11
N ALA A 27 18.97 0.83 -24.81
CA ALA A 27 19.58 1.84 -23.93
C ALA A 27 21.03 2.17 -24.35
N ASN A 28 21.79 1.18 -24.82
CA ASN A 28 23.13 1.41 -25.37
C ASN A 28 23.08 2.21 -26.69
N GLN A 29 22.09 1.95 -27.54
CA GLN A 29 21.93 2.66 -28.81
C GLN A 29 21.37 4.09 -28.62
N TYR A 30 20.52 4.29 -27.61
CA TYR A 30 19.86 5.56 -27.30
C TYR A 30 20.00 5.91 -25.81
N PRO A 31 21.19 6.36 -25.35
CA PRO A 31 21.46 6.59 -23.93
C PRO A 31 20.59 7.66 -23.26
N GLY A 32 19.93 8.53 -24.03
CA GLY A 32 18.99 9.55 -23.55
C GLY A 32 17.54 9.10 -23.46
N ASP A 33 17.22 7.85 -23.81
CA ASP A 33 15.84 7.33 -23.77
C ASP A 33 15.47 6.89 -22.33
N ALA A 34 14.99 7.86 -21.54
CA ALA A 34 14.58 7.65 -20.16
C ALA A 34 13.45 6.61 -20.01
N ASN A 35 12.54 6.51 -20.99
CA ASN A 35 11.46 5.51 -20.95
C ASN A 35 12.01 4.08 -21.06
N THR A 36 13.01 3.88 -21.92
CA THR A 36 13.69 2.57 -22.04
C THR A 36 14.38 2.18 -20.74
N LEU A 37 15.07 3.12 -20.08
CA LEU A 37 15.70 2.86 -18.78
C LEU A 37 14.66 2.59 -17.68
N MET A 38 13.54 3.31 -17.67
CA MET A 38 12.46 3.08 -16.72
C MET A 38 11.83 1.69 -16.89
N ASP A 39 11.51 1.28 -18.13
CA ASP A 39 11.01 -0.08 -18.40
C ASP A 39 12.05 -1.15 -18.03
N LEU A 40 13.33 -0.92 -18.31
CA LEU A 40 14.42 -1.83 -17.93
C LEU A 40 14.52 -1.96 -16.40
N SER A 41 14.37 -0.87 -15.68
CA SER A 41 14.39 -0.86 -14.22
C SER A 41 13.33 -1.81 -13.64
N TRP A 42 12.11 -1.76 -14.18
CA TRP A 42 11.03 -2.65 -13.75
C TRP A 42 11.29 -4.11 -14.13
N VAL A 43 11.79 -4.38 -15.35
CA VAL A 43 12.16 -5.75 -15.75
C VAL A 43 13.21 -6.34 -14.80
N LEU A 44 14.23 -5.56 -14.44
CA LEU A 44 15.28 -6.00 -13.52
C LEU A 44 14.73 -6.31 -12.13
N GLN A 45 13.86 -5.44 -11.59
CA GLN A 45 13.21 -5.68 -10.30
C GLN A 45 12.31 -6.93 -10.33
N LEU A 46 11.48 -7.08 -11.36
CA LEU A 46 10.58 -8.22 -11.53
C LEU A 46 11.30 -9.55 -11.79
N THR A 47 12.55 -9.51 -12.24
CA THR A 47 13.42 -10.69 -12.43
C THR A 47 14.36 -10.95 -11.26
N GLY A 48 14.17 -10.28 -10.12
CA GLY A 48 14.91 -10.50 -8.87
C GLY A 48 16.21 -9.70 -8.73
N ASN A 49 16.55 -8.84 -9.69
CA ASN A 49 17.74 -8.01 -9.66
C ASN A 49 17.43 -6.62 -9.05
N ARG A 50 16.93 -6.60 -7.81
CA ARG A 50 16.39 -5.38 -7.16
C ARG A 50 17.38 -4.21 -7.17
N GLU A 51 18.61 -4.42 -6.69
CA GLU A 51 19.62 -3.35 -6.60
C GLU A 51 19.93 -2.74 -7.96
N LEU A 52 20.21 -3.57 -8.97
CA LEU A 52 20.48 -3.10 -10.33
C LEU A 52 19.26 -2.41 -10.94
N GLY A 53 18.06 -2.91 -10.65
CA GLY A 53 16.81 -2.29 -11.05
C GLY A 53 16.67 -0.88 -10.48
N LEU A 54 16.85 -0.71 -9.17
CA LEU A 54 16.78 0.61 -8.52
C LEU A 54 17.85 1.57 -9.03
N ASN A 55 19.08 1.10 -9.23
CA ASN A 55 20.15 1.92 -9.83
C ASN A 55 19.79 2.35 -11.26
N THR A 56 19.20 1.47 -12.05
CA THR A 56 18.73 1.79 -13.41
C THR A 56 17.57 2.79 -13.38
N GLN A 57 16.65 2.67 -12.42
CA GLN A 57 15.58 3.65 -12.21
C GLN A 57 16.16 5.02 -11.88
N ALA A 58 17.12 5.10 -10.96
CA ALA A 58 17.78 6.36 -10.61
C ALA A 58 18.47 7.01 -11.83
N LEU A 59 19.03 6.21 -12.75
CA LEU A 59 19.56 6.73 -14.02
C LEU A 59 18.45 7.29 -14.92
N ALA A 60 17.32 6.60 -15.04
CA ALA A 60 16.16 7.10 -15.79
C ALA A 60 15.66 8.44 -15.22
N LEU A 61 15.58 8.55 -13.89
CA LEU A 61 15.11 9.76 -13.19
C LEU A 61 16.05 10.95 -13.34
N LYS A 62 17.36 10.73 -13.51
CA LYS A 62 18.32 11.79 -13.86
C LYS A 62 18.08 12.38 -15.25
N LEU A 63 17.51 11.60 -16.16
CA LEU A 63 17.19 12.08 -17.51
C LEU A 63 15.82 12.76 -17.56
N GLN A 64 14.84 12.20 -16.87
CA GLN A 64 13.46 12.68 -16.89
C GLN A 64 12.70 12.24 -15.64
N GLN A 65 11.93 13.16 -15.06
CA GLN A 65 11.09 12.93 -13.88
C GLN A 65 9.59 12.71 -14.21
N TYR A 66 9.13 13.16 -15.36
CA TYR A 66 7.72 13.10 -15.76
C TYR A 66 7.49 11.99 -16.80
N TYR A 67 6.54 11.08 -16.57
CA TYR A 67 6.24 9.95 -17.46
C TYR A 67 4.74 9.90 -17.75
N ARG A 68 4.38 9.93 -19.03
CA ARG A 68 3.00 9.71 -19.47
C ARG A 68 2.79 8.24 -19.77
N LEU A 69 1.80 7.63 -19.13
CA LEU A 69 1.49 6.22 -19.36
C LEU A 69 0.53 6.03 -20.55
N PRO A 70 0.54 4.84 -21.19
CA PRO A 70 -0.48 4.48 -22.16
C PRO A 70 -1.88 4.60 -21.54
N THR A 71 -2.79 5.28 -22.23
CA THR A 71 -4.20 5.44 -21.81
C THR A 71 -5.10 4.67 -22.76
N ALA A 72 -6.11 3.96 -22.23
CA ALA A 72 -7.02 3.17 -23.07
C ALA A 72 -7.93 4.03 -23.97
N SER A 73 -8.30 5.23 -23.51
CA SER A 73 -9.06 6.21 -24.29
C SER A 73 -8.15 7.18 -25.04
N SER A 74 -8.48 7.50 -26.29
CA SER A 74 -7.85 8.59 -27.05
C SER A 74 -8.26 9.98 -26.56
N GLU A 75 -9.42 10.07 -25.89
CA GLU A 75 -9.96 11.29 -25.29
C GLU A 75 -10.26 11.00 -23.81
N PRO A 76 -9.28 11.19 -22.90
CA PRO A 76 -9.48 10.93 -21.49
C PRO A 76 -10.42 11.97 -20.86
N ASN A 77 -11.35 11.51 -20.02
CA ASN A 77 -12.28 12.38 -19.28
C ASN A 77 -11.62 13.01 -18.04
N ILE A 78 -10.57 12.37 -17.52
CA ILE A 78 -9.83 12.82 -16.34
C ILE A 78 -8.33 12.72 -16.63
N ARG A 79 -7.58 13.80 -16.39
CA ARG A 79 -6.12 13.81 -16.37
C ARG A 79 -5.62 13.79 -14.92
N LEU A 80 -5.14 12.63 -14.47
CA LEU A 80 -4.61 12.43 -13.13
C LEU A 80 -3.08 12.56 -13.13
N LEU A 81 -2.56 13.50 -12.34
CA LEU A 81 -1.12 13.60 -12.06
C LEU A 81 -0.81 12.90 -10.74
N ALA A 82 -0.04 11.82 -10.77
CA ALA A 82 0.43 11.15 -9.58
C ALA A 82 1.81 11.65 -9.17
N ILE A 83 1.95 12.09 -7.93
CA ILE A 83 3.25 12.39 -7.32
C ILE A 83 3.78 11.08 -6.72
N VAL A 84 4.91 10.60 -7.23
CA VAL A 84 5.51 9.32 -6.87
C VAL A 84 6.98 9.50 -6.46
N SER A 85 7.51 8.62 -5.63
CA SER A 85 8.94 8.55 -5.30
C SER A 85 9.64 7.50 -6.16
N GLY A 86 10.96 7.60 -6.27
CA GLY A 86 11.77 6.46 -6.70
C GLY A 86 11.61 5.30 -5.70
N GLY A 87 11.76 4.07 -6.18
CA GLY A 87 11.66 2.88 -5.34
C GLY A 87 11.11 1.66 -6.06
N ASP A 88 10.86 0.63 -5.25
CA ASP A 88 10.28 -0.63 -5.73
C ASP A 88 8.74 -0.57 -5.77
N LEU A 89 8.12 -1.72 -6.05
CA LEU A 89 6.67 -1.85 -6.17
C LEU A 89 5.90 -1.37 -4.94
N MET A 90 6.54 -1.37 -3.76
CA MET A 90 5.91 -0.97 -2.49
C MET A 90 6.22 0.48 -2.12
N ALA A 91 6.95 1.24 -2.94
CA ALA A 91 7.27 2.63 -2.63
C ALA A 91 6.10 3.59 -2.93
N ASN A 92 5.15 3.16 -3.77
CA ASN A 92 4.05 4.00 -4.21
C ASN A 92 2.75 3.21 -4.37
N THR A 93 1.60 3.89 -4.24
CA THR A 93 0.31 3.38 -4.70
C THR A 93 0.40 3.07 -6.20
N PRO A 94 0.23 1.81 -6.63
CA PRO A 94 0.38 1.44 -8.04
C PRO A 94 -0.90 1.73 -8.82
N LEU A 95 -1.18 3.02 -8.99
CA LEU A 95 -2.39 3.57 -9.62
C LEU A 95 -2.60 3.05 -11.04
N GLU A 96 -1.53 2.65 -11.73
CA GLU A 96 -1.56 2.07 -13.07
C GLU A 96 -2.56 0.92 -13.18
N PHE A 97 -2.63 0.06 -12.15
CA PHE A 97 -3.58 -1.07 -12.14
C PHE A 97 -5.04 -0.61 -11.99
N LEU A 98 -5.27 0.51 -11.31
CA LEU A 98 -6.61 1.02 -11.04
C LEU A 98 -7.24 1.68 -12.27
N VAL A 99 -6.41 2.18 -13.19
CA VAL A 99 -6.85 3.00 -14.33
C VAL A 99 -6.58 2.41 -15.71
N GLU A 100 -5.85 1.29 -15.82
CA GLU A 100 -5.37 0.72 -17.10
C GLU A 100 -6.47 0.58 -18.18
N GLN A 101 -7.69 0.22 -17.79
CA GLN A 101 -8.83 0.02 -18.69
C GLN A 101 -9.92 1.11 -18.55
N SER A 102 -9.53 2.30 -18.07
CA SER A 102 -10.45 3.41 -17.82
C SER A 102 -10.27 4.58 -18.80
N ASP A 103 -11.13 5.58 -18.65
CA ASP A 103 -11.07 6.88 -19.35
C ASP A 103 -10.16 7.90 -18.64
N VAL A 104 -9.33 7.45 -17.70
CA VAL A 104 -8.38 8.29 -16.94
C VAL A 104 -7.00 8.22 -17.59
N ALA A 105 -6.47 9.36 -18.01
CA ALA A 105 -5.06 9.48 -18.36
C ALA A 105 -4.24 9.65 -17.08
N LEU A 106 -3.22 8.81 -16.90
CA LEU A 106 -2.31 8.85 -15.76
C LEU A 106 -0.93 9.31 -16.21
N ASP A 107 -0.51 10.43 -15.61
CA ASP A 107 0.84 10.96 -15.72
C ASP A 107 1.54 10.78 -14.35
N LEU A 108 2.77 10.28 -14.34
CA LEU A 108 3.59 10.11 -13.14
C LEU A 108 4.64 11.23 -13.08
N LEU A 109 4.75 11.89 -11.93
CA LEU A 109 5.81 12.84 -11.63
C LEU A 109 6.64 12.30 -10.46
N TYR A 110 7.83 11.81 -10.80
CA TYR A 110 8.80 11.33 -9.83
C TYR A 110 9.45 12.50 -9.10
N VAL A 111 9.50 12.40 -7.78
CA VAL A 111 10.10 13.38 -6.88
C VAL A 111 10.88 12.66 -5.79
N ASP A 112 11.91 13.33 -5.30
CA ASP A 112 12.76 12.86 -4.22
C ASP A 112 13.38 14.09 -3.52
N THR A 113 14.08 13.91 -2.40
CA THR A 113 14.83 15.00 -1.76
C THR A 113 15.90 15.56 -2.69
N ASP A 114 16.51 14.69 -3.51
CA ASP A 114 17.53 15.06 -4.51
C ASP A 114 16.92 15.32 -5.91
N LEU A 115 15.61 15.12 -6.07
CA LEU A 115 14.85 15.37 -7.30
C LEU A 115 13.60 16.20 -6.96
N PRO A 116 13.76 17.52 -6.72
CA PRO A 116 12.70 18.34 -6.15
C PRO A 116 11.53 18.52 -7.11
N LEU A 117 10.36 18.81 -6.54
CA LEU A 117 9.16 19.18 -7.29
C LEU A 117 9.47 20.34 -8.26
N PRO A 118 9.14 20.22 -9.56
CA PRO A 118 9.28 21.32 -10.50
C PRO A 118 8.44 22.53 -10.09
N ALA A 119 8.90 23.72 -10.51
CA ALA A 119 8.26 24.99 -10.17
C ALA A 119 6.80 25.05 -10.66
N THR A 120 6.54 24.48 -11.84
CA THR A 120 5.22 24.35 -12.43
C THR A 120 4.90 22.89 -12.68
N LEU A 121 3.66 22.49 -12.37
CA LEU A 121 3.16 21.17 -12.71
C LEU A 121 2.61 21.16 -14.14
N GLN A 122 2.68 20.00 -14.79
CA GLN A 122 2.11 19.73 -16.10
C GLN A 122 0.59 19.86 -16.04
N GLU A 123 -0.07 20.04 -17.19
CA GLU A 123 -1.54 20.19 -17.21
C GLU A 123 -2.26 18.93 -16.71
N HIS A 124 -3.07 19.12 -15.66
CA HIS A 124 -3.84 18.06 -15.02
C HIS A 124 -5.17 18.58 -14.47
N ASP A 125 -6.06 17.65 -14.17
CA ASP A 125 -7.36 17.88 -13.54
C ASP A 125 -7.30 17.66 -12.03
N LEU A 126 -6.56 16.64 -11.60
CA LEU A 126 -6.38 16.22 -10.21
C LEU A 126 -4.92 15.87 -9.94
N VAL A 127 -4.48 16.06 -8.70
CA VAL A 127 -3.21 15.52 -8.19
C VAL A 127 -3.49 14.42 -7.18
N PHE A 128 -2.75 13.33 -7.22
CA PHE A 128 -2.79 12.26 -6.22
C PHE A 128 -1.38 12.06 -5.66
N VAL A 129 -1.21 12.11 -4.33
CA VAL A 129 0.07 11.70 -3.72
C VAL A 129 0.06 10.19 -3.56
N ALA A 130 0.87 9.51 -4.37
CA ALA A 130 1.01 8.06 -4.34
C ALA A 130 2.23 7.60 -3.53
N VAL A 131 3.09 8.51 -3.08
CA VAL A 131 4.25 8.21 -2.22
C VAL A 131 3.79 7.49 -0.95
N GLY A 132 4.37 6.32 -0.67
CA GLY A 132 4.10 5.51 0.53
C GLY A 132 4.70 6.07 1.82
N GLU A 133 4.16 5.64 2.97
CA GLU A 133 4.70 5.99 4.29
C GLU A 133 6.02 5.24 4.52
N SER A 134 7.07 5.99 4.86
CA SER A 134 8.30 5.42 5.40
C SER A 134 9.14 6.52 6.06
N ASP A 135 10.10 6.12 6.89
CA ASP A 135 11.12 7.03 7.43
C ASP A 135 11.86 7.78 6.30
N HIS A 136 12.13 7.10 5.18
CA HIS A 136 12.79 7.69 4.03
C HIS A 136 11.91 8.74 3.34
N ASN A 137 10.61 8.46 3.20
CA ASN A 137 9.67 9.35 2.51
C ASN A 137 9.12 10.46 3.41
N ARG A 138 9.29 10.41 4.73
CA ARG A 138 8.75 11.43 5.64
C ARG A 138 9.16 12.87 5.27
N PRO A 139 10.46 13.19 5.06
CA PRO A 139 10.85 14.53 4.62
C PRO A 139 10.27 14.90 3.25
N LEU A 140 10.12 13.92 2.35
CA LEU A 140 9.52 14.13 1.03
C LEU A 140 8.02 14.47 1.15
N LEU A 141 7.27 13.73 1.97
CA LEU A 141 5.86 13.99 2.24
C LEU A 141 5.65 15.38 2.85
N GLU A 142 6.49 15.79 3.81
CA GLU A 142 6.47 17.14 4.37
C GLU A 142 6.74 18.21 3.30
N HIS A 143 7.71 17.98 2.41
CA HIS A 143 8.01 18.88 1.31
C HIS A 143 6.86 18.99 0.31
N ILE A 144 6.24 17.86 -0.06
CA ILE A 144 5.05 17.83 -0.92
C ILE A 144 3.91 18.60 -0.25
N ALA A 145 3.71 18.45 1.07
CA ALA A 145 2.68 19.17 1.82
C ALA A 145 2.86 20.69 1.73
N GLN A 146 4.10 21.17 1.88
CA GLN A 146 4.41 22.59 1.77
C GLN A 146 4.13 23.12 0.36
N ARG A 147 4.54 22.39 -0.68
CA ARG A 147 4.33 22.76 -2.08
C ARG A 147 2.85 22.73 -2.46
N ALA A 148 2.11 21.75 -1.97
CA ALA A 148 0.69 21.55 -2.26
C ALA A 148 -0.21 22.72 -1.82
N GLN A 149 0.21 23.53 -0.85
CA GLN A 149 -0.55 24.71 -0.42
C GLN A 149 -0.79 25.73 -1.54
N SER A 150 0.07 25.71 -2.56
CA SER A 150 -0.01 26.59 -3.74
C SER A 150 -0.73 25.96 -4.95
N TRP A 151 -1.16 24.71 -4.86
CA TRP A 151 -1.82 24.03 -5.97
C TRP A 151 -3.30 24.42 -6.06
N GLU A 152 -3.74 24.84 -7.24
CA GLU A 152 -5.13 25.21 -7.49
C GLU A 152 -6.04 24.01 -7.76
N LYS A 153 -5.46 22.90 -8.23
CA LYS A 153 -6.18 21.68 -8.58
C LYS A 153 -6.36 20.83 -7.32
N PRO A 154 -7.45 20.06 -7.21
CA PRO A 154 -7.70 19.22 -6.04
C PRO A 154 -6.57 18.21 -5.84
N LEU A 155 -6.14 18.10 -4.58
CA LEU A 155 -5.21 17.11 -4.11
C LEU A 155 -5.97 15.96 -3.45
N LEU A 156 -5.64 14.73 -3.84
CA LEU A 156 -6.10 13.50 -3.22
C LEU A 156 -4.97 12.87 -2.43
N ASN A 157 -5.33 12.22 -1.31
CA ASN A 157 -4.41 11.64 -0.33
C ASN A 157 -3.41 12.67 0.19
N ALA A 158 -3.85 13.52 1.12
CA ALA A 158 -3.01 14.56 1.68
C ALA A 158 -1.72 13.98 2.31
N PRO A 159 -0.54 14.50 1.95
CA PRO A 159 0.75 13.88 2.27
C PRO A 159 1.03 13.79 3.77
N LEU A 160 0.55 14.76 4.56
CA LEU A 160 0.70 14.69 6.02
C LEU A 160 -0.15 13.59 6.64
N HIS A 161 -1.33 13.26 6.09
CA HIS A 161 -2.11 12.13 6.58
C HIS A 161 -1.46 10.79 6.18
N ILE A 162 -0.77 10.73 5.04
CA ILE A 162 0.04 9.55 4.69
C ILE A 162 1.18 9.37 5.69
N ALA A 163 1.86 10.45 6.09
CA ALA A 163 2.97 10.39 7.04
C ALA A 163 2.58 9.90 8.45
N GLU A 164 1.28 9.91 8.78
CA GLU A 164 0.75 9.38 10.05
C GLU A 164 0.38 7.89 9.97
N LEU A 165 0.55 7.22 8.82
CA LEU A 165 0.28 5.79 8.66
C LEU A 165 1.36 4.89 9.30
N THR A 166 2.20 5.42 10.18
CA THR A 166 3.13 4.60 10.95
C THR A 166 2.38 3.61 11.83
N ARG A 167 3.01 2.49 12.21
CA ARG A 167 2.33 1.44 13.01
C ARG A 167 1.82 1.95 14.35
N ASP A 168 2.63 2.75 15.03
CA ASP A 168 2.28 3.41 16.26
C ASP A 168 1.28 4.56 16.04
N GLY A 169 1.38 5.30 14.93
CA GLY A 169 0.44 6.36 14.56
C GLY A 169 -0.98 5.83 14.33
N VAL A 170 -1.11 4.77 13.52
CA VAL A 170 -2.39 4.09 13.26
C VAL A 170 -2.95 3.48 14.55
N ALA A 171 -2.10 2.82 15.35
CA ALA A 171 -2.53 2.27 16.65
C ALA A 171 -3.01 3.35 17.61
N ALA A 172 -2.33 4.50 17.67
CA ALA A 172 -2.73 5.63 18.50
C ALA A 172 -4.04 6.27 18.02
N ALA A 173 -4.19 6.45 16.70
CA ALA A 173 -5.40 7.03 16.11
C ALA A 173 -6.63 6.15 16.34
N LEU A 174 -6.49 4.83 16.22
CA LEU A 174 -7.62 3.89 16.19
C LEU A 174 -7.87 3.15 17.51
N GLY A 175 -6.96 3.21 18.49
CA GLY A 175 -7.01 2.39 19.71
C GLY A 175 -8.25 2.58 20.59
N GLY A 176 -8.97 3.70 20.45
CA GLY A 176 -10.20 4.00 21.18
C GLY A 176 -11.50 3.76 20.40
N VAL A 177 -11.41 3.30 19.14
CA VAL A 177 -12.58 3.18 18.26
C VAL A 177 -13.43 1.98 18.63
N SER A 178 -14.73 2.21 18.85
CA SER A 178 -15.70 1.13 19.11
C SER A 178 -15.78 0.17 17.93
N GLY A 179 -15.76 -1.13 18.21
CA GLY A 179 -15.81 -2.19 17.18
C GLY A 179 -14.48 -2.44 16.47
N VAL A 180 -13.43 -1.66 16.74
CA VAL A 180 -12.07 -1.91 16.25
C VAL A 180 -11.24 -2.58 17.35
N SER A 181 -10.41 -3.53 16.94
CA SER A 181 -9.31 -4.06 17.73
C SER A 181 -8.03 -3.72 17.00
N ILE A 182 -7.14 -2.96 17.64
CA ILE A 182 -5.79 -2.72 17.14
C ILE A 182 -4.85 -2.85 18.35
N PRO A 183 -3.84 -3.73 18.29
CA PRO A 183 -2.90 -3.82 19.39
C PRO A 183 -2.11 -2.51 19.46
N ALA A 184 -1.86 -2.04 20.68
CA ALA A 184 -0.87 -1.00 20.90
C ALA A 184 0.43 -1.43 20.20
N SER A 185 1.01 -0.50 19.46
CA SER A 185 2.22 -0.70 18.68
C SER A 185 3.20 0.41 19.06
N ALA A 186 4.44 0.04 19.32
CA ALA A 186 5.48 0.97 19.74
C ALA A 186 6.72 0.79 18.87
N ARG A 187 7.33 1.91 18.49
CA ARG A 187 8.68 1.92 17.95
C ARG A 187 9.68 1.89 19.11
N VAL A 188 10.59 0.93 19.11
CA VAL A 188 11.48 0.62 20.23
C VAL A 188 12.90 0.45 19.72
N SER A 189 13.85 1.10 20.39
CA SER A 189 15.27 0.92 20.07
C SER A 189 15.77 -0.45 20.49
N ARG A 190 16.75 -0.97 19.74
CA ARG A 190 17.48 -2.20 20.06
C ARG A 190 17.99 -2.20 21.50
N ALA A 191 18.55 -1.08 21.96
CA ALA A 191 19.13 -0.97 23.30
C ALA A 191 18.09 -1.21 24.40
N LEU A 192 16.87 -0.67 24.23
CA LEU A 192 15.79 -0.91 25.19
C LEU A 192 15.30 -2.37 25.10
N LEU A 193 15.20 -2.95 23.90
CA LEU A 193 14.84 -4.37 23.76
C LEU A 193 15.89 -5.31 24.36
N GLN A 194 17.17 -4.96 24.31
CA GLN A 194 18.24 -5.70 24.98
C GLN A 194 18.04 -5.67 26.51
N GLN A 195 17.71 -4.51 27.08
CA GLN A 195 17.38 -4.40 28.51
C GLN A 195 16.17 -5.27 28.88
N VAL A 196 15.14 -5.33 28.02
CA VAL A 196 13.99 -6.22 28.22
C VAL A 196 14.41 -7.70 28.16
N ALA A 197 15.22 -8.07 27.18
CA ALA A 197 15.73 -9.44 27.01
C ALA A 197 16.58 -9.90 28.21
N GLU A 198 17.40 -9.01 28.76
CA GLU A 198 18.24 -9.24 29.95
C GLU A 198 17.45 -9.18 31.27
N GLY A 199 16.19 -8.71 31.22
CA GLY A 199 15.33 -8.54 32.40
C GLY A 199 15.63 -7.29 33.23
N ALA A 200 16.42 -6.36 32.69
CA ALA A 200 16.67 -5.03 33.27
C ALA A 200 15.49 -4.06 33.08
N ALA A 201 14.60 -4.35 32.11
CA ALA A 201 13.34 -3.64 31.89
C ALA A 201 12.18 -4.62 31.66
N ASP A 202 10.95 -4.20 31.95
CA ASP A 202 9.75 -4.95 31.59
C ASP A 202 9.30 -4.63 30.15
N ILE A 203 8.65 -5.59 29.47
CA ILE A 203 8.07 -5.36 28.13
C ILE A 203 6.96 -4.29 28.17
N SER A 204 6.36 -4.07 29.33
CA SER A 204 5.40 -2.99 29.56
C SER A 204 6.01 -1.58 29.46
N THR A 205 7.34 -1.46 29.55
CA THR A 205 8.04 -0.18 29.47
C THR A 205 7.89 0.46 28.07
N PRO A 206 8.26 -0.21 26.96
CA PRO A 206 7.99 0.33 25.63
C PRO A 206 6.54 0.16 25.18
N LEU A 207 5.80 -0.80 25.75
CA LEU A 207 4.46 -1.16 25.28
C LEU A 207 3.48 -1.15 26.46
N PRO A 208 2.68 -0.09 26.69
CA PRO A 208 1.75 -0.05 27.82
C PRO A 208 0.84 -1.27 27.88
N GLN A 209 0.75 -1.91 29.06
CA GLN A 209 0.04 -3.20 29.25
C GLN A 209 0.55 -4.34 28.34
N GLY A 210 1.79 -4.21 27.87
CA GLY A 210 2.51 -5.19 27.09
C GLY A 210 2.74 -6.45 27.90
N ALA A 211 2.53 -7.58 27.26
CA ALA A 211 2.84 -8.89 27.78
C ALA A 211 3.19 -9.80 26.59
N PHE A 212 4.05 -10.78 26.84
CA PHE A 212 4.29 -11.83 25.85
C PHE A 212 3.03 -12.72 25.69
N PRO A 213 2.77 -13.28 24.49
CA PRO A 213 3.58 -13.11 23.29
C PRO A 213 3.45 -11.74 22.62
N VAL A 214 4.55 -11.25 22.07
CA VAL A 214 4.61 -10.03 21.25
C VAL A 214 4.96 -10.38 19.81
N ILE A 215 4.59 -9.51 18.88
CA ILE A 215 5.15 -9.49 17.53
C ILE A 215 6.22 -8.39 17.45
N ILE A 216 7.31 -8.68 16.74
CA ILE A 216 8.41 -7.76 16.51
C ILE A 216 8.74 -7.73 15.02
N ARG A 217 9.12 -6.56 14.49
CA ARG A 217 9.69 -6.42 13.14
C ARG A 217 10.69 -5.27 13.09
N PRO A 218 11.72 -5.33 12.24
CA PRO A 218 12.58 -4.18 12.01
C PRO A 218 11.81 -3.01 11.40
N VAL A 219 12.18 -1.77 11.73
CA VAL A 219 11.65 -0.58 11.06
C VAL A 219 12.06 -0.58 9.59
N GLY A 220 11.16 -0.20 8.69
CA GLY A 220 11.39 -0.16 7.24
C GLY A 220 11.35 -1.51 6.53
N SER A 221 11.13 -2.62 7.27
CA SER A 221 10.87 -3.92 6.64
C SER A 221 9.46 -3.95 6.03
N HIS A 222 9.25 -4.75 4.99
CA HIS A 222 7.95 -4.93 4.34
C HIS A 222 7.67 -6.42 4.12
N ALA A 223 6.45 -6.78 3.75
CA ALA A 223 6.07 -8.15 3.37
C ALA A 223 6.48 -9.24 4.39
N GLY A 224 6.48 -8.91 5.68
CA GLY A 224 6.80 -9.85 6.77
C GLY A 224 8.29 -10.13 6.96
N HIS A 225 9.20 -9.44 6.26
CA HIS A 225 10.64 -9.61 6.47
C HIS A 225 11.04 -9.22 7.91
N GLY A 226 11.64 -10.17 8.63
CA GLY A 226 12.00 -10.03 10.04
C GLY A 226 10.80 -9.97 11.00
N LEU A 227 9.57 -10.21 10.53
CA LEU A 227 8.41 -10.24 11.42
C LEU A 227 8.34 -11.58 12.14
N GLU A 228 8.46 -11.55 13.47
CA GLU A 228 8.41 -12.76 14.30
C GLU A 228 7.45 -12.59 15.48
N LYS A 229 6.88 -13.71 15.93
CA LYS A 229 6.15 -13.80 17.19
C LYS A 229 7.09 -14.37 18.25
N LEU A 230 7.28 -13.62 19.33
CA LEU A 230 8.15 -13.99 20.43
C LEU A 230 7.30 -14.34 21.65
N ASP A 231 7.49 -15.53 22.20
CA ASP A 231 6.70 -16.02 23.34
C ASP A 231 7.28 -15.61 24.71
N ASP A 232 8.55 -15.20 24.76
CA ASP A 232 9.20 -14.77 26.01
C ASP A 232 10.49 -13.93 25.76
N ARG A 233 11.16 -13.56 26.85
CA ARG A 233 12.42 -12.80 26.84
C ARG A 233 13.59 -13.56 26.20
N ALA A 234 13.63 -14.89 26.31
CA ALA A 234 14.70 -15.69 25.71
C ALA A 234 14.57 -15.72 24.19
N ALA A 235 13.35 -15.82 23.67
CA ALA A 235 13.05 -15.65 22.25
C ALA A 235 13.45 -14.25 21.75
N LEU A 236 13.17 -13.18 22.53
CA LEU A 236 13.62 -11.83 22.19
C LEU A 236 15.15 -11.72 22.13
N ALA A 237 15.87 -12.29 23.10
CA ALA A 237 17.33 -12.30 23.09
C ALA A 237 17.87 -12.98 21.82
N ALA A 238 17.32 -14.14 21.46
CA ALA A 238 17.72 -14.88 20.26
C ALA A 238 17.42 -14.08 18.98
N TYR A 239 16.23 -13.49 18.87
CA TYR A 239 15.82 -12.68 17.73
C TYR A 239 16.79 -11.51 17.48
N LEU A 240 17.19 -10.79 18.54
CA LEU A 240 18.10 -9.64 18.42
C LEU A 240 19.51 -10.05 17.95
N LEU A 241 19.94 -11.29 18.15
CA LEU A 241 21.23 -11.77 17.62
C LEU A 241 21.21 -11.90 16.09
N SER A 242 20.06 -12.26 15.52
CA SER A 242 19.90 -12.49 14.08
C SER A 242 19.47 -11.25 13.29
N ASN A 243 18.95 -10.22 13.98
CA ASN A 243 18.42 -9.00 13.37
C ASN A 243 19.20 -7.79 13.92
N PRO A 244 20.21 -7.25 13.20
CA PRO A 244 21.13 -6.22 13.69
C PRO A 244 20.57 -4.80 13.67
N GLU A 245 19.33 -4.61 13.24
CA GLU A 245 18.71 -3.31 13.04
C GLU A 245 18.64 -2.47 14.34
N PRO A 246 18.69 -1.13 14.22
CA PRO A 246 18.74 -0.25 15.39
C PRO A 246 17.37 -0.06 16.06
N ASP A 247 16.27 -0.19 15.31
CA ASP A 247 14.92 0.09 15.75
C ASP A 247 13.94 -0.97 15.25
N PHE A 248 12.93 -1.25 16.07
CA PHE A 248 11.91 -2.26 15.79
C PHE A 248 10.52 -1.70 16.12
N TYR A 249 9.50 -2.17 15.41
CA TYR A 249 8.12 -2.07 15.88
C TYR A 249 7.79 -3.31 16.71
N VAL A 250 7.19 -3.09 17.88
CA VAL A 250 6.71 -4.14 18.77
C VAL A 250 5.24 -3.92 19.08
N ALA A 251 4.44 -4.98 19.00
CA ALA A 251 3.03 -4.95 19.36
C ALA A 251 2.63 -6.25 20.07
N ARG A 252 1.50 -6.24 20.77
CA ARG A 252 0.96 -7.49 21.34
C ARG A 252 0.48 -8.42 20.24
N PHE A 253 0.79 -9.71 20.37
CA PHE A 253 0.17 -10.70 19.50
C PHE A 253 -1.30 -10.88 19.88
N ILE A 254 -2.20 -10.80 18.89
CA ILE A 254 -3.62 -11.10 19.04
C ILE A 254 -3.91 -12.41 18.32
N ASP A 255 -4.41 -13.39 19.06
CA ASP A 255 -4.87 -14.64 18.48
C ASP A 255 -6.29 -14.45 17.91
N TYR A 256 -6.38 -14.35 16.59
CA TYR A 256 -7.63 -14.13 15.86
C TYR A 256 -8.07 -15.37 15.08
N ARG A 257 -7.62 -16.57 15.48
CA ARG A 257 -8.10 -17.81 14.88
C ARG A 257 -9.61 -17.90 14.97
N SER A 258 -10.22 -18.30 13.87
CA SER A 258 -11.63 -18.69 13.88
C SER A 258 -11.81 -20.07 14.53
N ALA A 259 -13.06 -20.51 14.68
CA ALA A 259 -13.40 -21.78 15.34
C ALA A 259 -12.79 -23.03 14.68
N ASP A 260 -12.44 -22.96 13.40
CA ASP A 260 -11.75 -24.03 12.66
C ASP A 260 -10.23 -24.07 12.91
N GLY A 261 -9.71 -23.19 13.76
CA GLY A 261 -8.29 -23.08 14.08
C GLY A 261 -7.46 -22.36 13.02
N GLN A 262 -8.08 -21.85 11.95
CA GLN A 262 -7.40 -21.10 10.89
C GLN A 262 -7.51 -19.59 11.10
N PHE A 263 -6.55 -18.87 10.54
CA PHE A 263 -6.51 -17.43 10.48
C PHE A 263 -7.04 -16.95 9.12
N ARG A 264 -7.78 -15.84 9.13
CA ARG A 264 -8.34 -15.18 7.95
C ARG A 264 -7.87 -13.73 7.90
N LYS A 265 -7.06 -13.41 6.91
CA LYS A 265 -6.60 -12.05 6.64
C LYS A 265 -7.33 -11.50 5.43
N TYR A 266 -7.87 -10.30 5.57
CA TYR A 266 -8.56 -9.55 4.52
C TYR A 266 -7.74 -8.33 4.14
N ARG A 267 -7.62 -8.05 2.85
CA ARG A 267 -7.18 -6.74 2.37
C ARG A 267 -8.39 -5.95 1.90
N VAL A 268 -8.73 -4.89 2.60
CA VAL A 268 -9.86 -4.00 2.29
C VAL A 268 -9.32 -2.63 1.93
N ILE A 269 -9.81 -2.03 0.85
CA ILE A 269 -9.48 -0.67 0.47
C ILE A 269 -10.66 0.23 0.81
N LEU A 270 -10.40 1.29 1.56
CA LEU A 270 -11.34 2.39 1.74
C LEU A 270 -11.12 3.39 0.61
N ILE A 271 -12.16 3.62 -0.19
CA ILE A 271 -12.18 4.61 -1.28
C ILE A 271 -13.29 5.61 -0.97
N ALA A 272 -12.92 6.86 -0.72
CA ALA A 272 -13.78 7.90 -0.17
C ALA A 272 -14.57 7.41 1.06
N GLY A 273 -13.89 6.67 1.94
CA GLY A 273 -14.45 6.06 3.16
C GLY A 273 -15.30 4.80 2.94
N ARG A 274 -15.60 4.42 1.70
CA ARG A 274 -16.37 3.20 1.41
C ARG A 274 -15.44 1.98 1.32
N PRO A 275 -15.73 0.86 2.02
CA PRO A 275 -14.90 -0.34 1.96
C PRO A 275 -15.12 -1.17 0.68
N TYR A 276 -14.02 -1.67 0.12
CA TYR A 276 -13.98 -2.60 -1.02
C TYR A 276 -13.00 -3.74 -0.71
N ILE A 277 -13.42 -4.99 -0.91
CA ILE A 277 -12.54 -6.14 -0.73
C ILE A 277 -11.57 -6.30 -1.91
N CYS A 278 -10.28 -6.49 -1.60
CA CYS A 278 -9.25 -6.90 -2.56
C CYS A 278 -9.08 -8.41 -2.55
N HIS A 279 -8.82 -9.01 -1.38
CA HIS A 279 -8.69 -10.46 -1.23
C HIS A 279 -8.89 -10.93 0.21
N MET A 280 -9.14 -12.23 0.36
CA MET A 280 -9.11 -12.95 1.63
C MET A 280 -8.16 -14.12 1.52
N ALA A 281 -7.21 -14.20 2.45
CA ALA A 281 -6.26 -15.31 2.56
C ALA A 281 -6.51 -16.11 3.84
N ILE A 282 -6.48 -17.43 3.73
CA ILE A 282 -6.70 -18.36 4.85
C ILE A 282 -5.42 -19.17 5.09
N SER A 283 -4.99 -19.28 6.35
CA SER A 283 -3.79 -20.05 6.70
C SER A 283 -3.91 -20.68 8.09
N SER A 284 -3.19 -21.78 8.31
CA SER A 284 -2.94 -22.33 9.65
C SER A 284 -1.89 -21.53 10.43
N HIS A 285 -1.14 -20.66 9.75
CA HIS A 285 -0.16 -19.76 10.34
C HIS A 285 -0.66 -18.32 10.36
N TRP A 286 -0.34 -17.58 11.43
CA TRP A 286 -0.89 -16.25 11.69
C TRP A 286 -0.33 -15.14 10.78
N MET A 287 0.93 -15.27 10.35
CA MET A 287 1.59 -14.33 9.44
C MET A 287 1.18 -14.65 8.00
N ILE A 288 0.14 -13.98 7.53
CA ILE A 288 -0.48 -14.27 6.23
C ILE A 288 -0.05 -13.25 5.18
N HIS A 289 0.55 -13.77 4.11
CA HIS A 289 0.61 -13.12 2.80
C HIS A 289 -0.19 -13.97 1.81
N TYR A 290 -0.93 -13.34 0.90
CA TYR A 290 -1.79 -14.06 -0.03
C TYR A 290 -1.02 -15.14 -0.83
N LEU A 291 0.19 -14.80 -1.28
CA LEU A 291 1.09 -15.71 -2.01
C LEU A 291 1.59 -16.89 -1.16
N ASN A 292 1.68 -16.72 0.17
CA ASN A 292 2.18 -17.76 1.08
C ASN A 292 1.05 -18.56 1.75
N ALA A 293 -0.21 -18.17 1.54
CA ALA A 293 -1.37 -18.78 2.20
C ALA A 293 -1.83 -20.11 1.55
N GLY A 294 -1.22 -20.50 0.43
CA GLY A 294 -1.59 -21.74 -0.27
C GLY A 294 -2.98 -21.69 -0.92
N MET A 295 -3.39 -20.51 -1.40
CA MET A 295 -4.72 -20.29 -1.98
C MET A 295 -4.86 -20.98 -3.35
N ALA A 296 -3.80 -21.02 -4.16
CA ALA A 296 -3.82 -21.65 -5.48
C ALA A 296 -3.96 -23.18 -5.37
N GLU A 297 -3.47 -23.77 -4.30
CA GLU A 297 -3.40 -25.21 -4.07
C GLU A 297 -4.67 -25.77 -3.42
N SER A 298 -5.48 -24.94 -2.74
CA SER A 298 -6.67 -25.38 -2.01
C SER A 298 -7.97 -24.88 -2.63
N ALA A 299 -8.73 -25.80 -3.24
CA ALA A 299 -10.05 -25.49 -3.80
C ALA A 299 -11.06 -25.02 -2.73
N GLU A 300 -10.97 -25.56 -1.52
CA GLU A 300 -11.81 -25.17 -0.39
C GLU A 300 -11.56 -23.72 0.03
N LYS A 301 -10.29 -23.31 0.16
CA LYS A 301 -9.94 -21.91 0.47
C LYS A 301 -10.43 -20.94 -0.61
N ARG A 302 -10.32 -21.32 -1.88
CA ARG A 302 -10.85 -20.51 -2.99
C ARG A 302 -12.38 -20.42 -2.98
N ALA A 303 -13.07 -21.52 -2.68
CA ALA A 303 -14.52 -21.50 -2.55
C ALA A 303 -14.97 -20.58 -1.41
N GLU A 304 -14.26 -20.60 -0.29
CA GLU A 304 -14.52 -19.71 0.85
C GLU A 304 -14.25 -18.23 0.50
N GLU A 305 -13.11 -17.91 -0.14
CA GLU A 305 -12.84 -16.54 -0.61
C GLU A 305 -13.90 -16.06 -1.61
N ALA A 306 -14.29 -16.92 -2.56
CA ALA A 306 -15.34 -16.61 -3.54
C ALA A 306 -16.66 -16.25 -2.85
N GLN A 307 -17.09 -17.06 -1.87
CA GLN A 307 -18.31 -16.81 -1.11
C GLN A 307 -18.19 -15.54 -0.26
N PHE A 308 -17.04 -15.30 0.36
CA PHE A 308 -16.79 -14.09 1.15
C PHE A 308 -16.88 -12.85 0.27
N MET A 309 -16.19 -12.83 -0.87
CA MET A 309 -16.20 -11.71 -1.80
C MET A 309 -17.60 -11.42 -2.36
N ALA A 310 -18.36 -12.46 -2.72
CA ALA A 310 -19.71 -12.31 -3.22
C ALA A 310 -20.66 -11.65 -2.20
N ASN A 311 -20.44 -11.91 -0.91
CA ASN A 311 -21.31 -11.41 0.17
C ASN A 311 -20.72 -10.20 0.91
N PHE A 312 -19.54 -9.70 0.52
CA PHE A 312 -18.76 -8.73 1.28
C PHE A 312 -19.58 -7.50 1.73
N ASP A 313 -20.32 -6.87 0.81
CA ASP A 313 -21.11 -5.67 1.12
C ASP A 313 -22.21 -5.94 2.16
N SER A 314 -22.92 -7.05 1.98
CA SER A 314 -24.07 -7.42 2.81
C SER A 314 -23.68 -8.07 4.13
N GLY A 315 -22.45 -8.62 4.21
CA GLY A 315 -21.89 -9.31 5.34
C GLY A 315 -20.83 -8.47 6.05
N PHE A 316 -19.56 -8.70 5.73
CA PHE A 316 -18.42 -8.12 6.46
C PHE A 316 -18.45 -6.59 6.51
N ALA A 317 -18.65 -5.92 5.36
CA ALA A 317 -18.71 -4.46 5.30
C ALA A 317 -19.88 -3.89 6.12
N ARG A 318 -21.06 -4.54 6.05
CA ARG A 318 -22.23 -4.12 6.83
C ARG A 318 -22.03 -4.30 8.33
N ARG A 319 -21.47 -5.43 8.77
CA ARG A 319 -21.22 -5.70 10.20
C ARG A 319 -20.22 -4.70 10.79
N HIS A 320 -19.20 -4.33 10.02
CA HIS A 320 -18.15 -3.41 10.44
C HIS A 320 -18.37 -1.97 9.96
N ALA A 321 -19.59 -1.59 9.56
CA ALA A 321 -19.86 -0.29 8.93
C ALA A 321 -19.42 0.89 9.80
N GLN A 322 -19.77 0.88 11.09
CA GLN A 322 -19.37 1.93 12.04
C GLN A 322 -17.85 1.98 12.26
N ALA A 323 -17.20 0.82 12.28
CA ALA A 323 -15.75 0.74 12.41
C ALA A 323 -15.05 1.33 11.18
N PHE A 324 -15.48 0.98 9.96
CA PHE A 324 -14.93 1.54 8.73
C PHE A 324 -15.18 3.04 8.60
N GLU A 325 -16.36 3.52 8.98
CA GLU A 325 -16.67 4.95 9.01
C GLU A 325 -15.72 5.71 9.95
N ALA A 326 -15.57 5.24 11.19
CA ALA A 326 -14.65 5.85 12.15
C ALA A 326 -13.18 5.80 11.68
N VAL A 327 -12.74 4.68 11.08
CA VAL A 327 -11.39 4.57 10.51
C VAL A 327 -11.19 5.58 9.39
N ALA A 328 -12.15 5.72 8.48
CA ALA A 328 -12.07 6.69 7.39
C ALA A 328 -12.01 8.15 7.91
N GLU A 329 -12.83 8.48 8.90
CA GLU A 329 -12.86 9.81 9.52
C GLU A 329 -11.56 10.17 10.24
N LEU A 330 -10.90 9.19 10.86
CA LEU A 330 -9.67 9.39 11.61
C LEU A 330 -8.44 9.44 10.70
N LEU A 331 -8.36 8.55 9.71
CA LEU A 331 -7.23 8.51 8.77
C LEU A 331 -7.28 9.63 7.73
N LYS A 332 -8.47 10.12 7.37
CA LYS A 332 -8.66 11.29 6.48
C LYS A 332 -7.95 11.18 5.13
N LEU A 333 -7.93 9.96 4.59
CA LEU A 333 -7.38 9.66 3.28
C LEU A 333 -8.52 9.33 2.30
N ASP A 334 -8.40 9.80 1.07
CA ASP A 334 -9.34 9.50 0.00
C ASP A 334 -9.22 8.01 -0.41
N TYR A 335 -8.02 7.46 -0.37
CA TYR A 335 -7.70 6.08 -0.68
C TYR A 335 -6.71 5.51 0.35
N VAL A 336 -7.12 4.47 1.08
CA VAL A 336 -6.26 3.78 2.05
C VAL A 336 -6.57 2.29 2.10
N GLY A 337 -5.55 1.45 2.09
CA GLY A 337 -5.67 0.01 2.26
C GLY A 337 -5.56 -0.39 3.73
N LEU A 338 -6.28 -1.43 4.10
CA LEU A 338 -6.30 -2.05 5.42
C LEU A 338 -6.02 -3.55 5.27
N ASP A 339 -4.98 -4.04 5.92
CA ASP A 339 -4.84 -5.47 6.17
C ASP A 339 -5.44 -5.75 7.56
N CYS A 340 -6.47 -6.58 7.58
CA CYS A 340 -7.31 -6.80 8.77
C CYS A 340 -7.77 -8.25 8.93
N GLY A 341 -8.32 -8.56 10.10
CA GLY A 341 -8.95 -9.81 10.48
C GLY A 341 -10.25 -9.56 11.24
N GLU A 342 -10.86 -10.61 11.76
CA GLU A 342 -12.00 -10.51 12.69
C GLU A 342 -11.63 -11.27 13.97
N THR A 343 -11.75 -10.61 15.13
CA THR A 343 -11.50 -11.27 16.41
C THR A 343 -12.62 -12.26 16.75
N PRO A 344 -12.41 -13.21 17.68
CA PRO A 344 -13.48 -14.13 18.10
C PRO A 344 -14.71 -13.43 18.71
N ASP A 345 -14.54 -12.25 19.30
CA ASP A 345 -15.63 -11.40 19.80
C ASP A 345 -16.24 -10.48 18.73
N GLY A 346 -15.84 -10.62 17.46
CA GLY A 346 -16.46 -9.98 16.31
C GLY A 346 -16.01 -8.54 16.05
N LYS A 347 -14.85 -8.11 16.55
CA LYS A 347 -14.28 -6.78 16.24
C LYS A 347 -13.42 -6.83 14.98
N LEU A 348 -13.37 -5.70 14.27
CA LEU A 348 -12.45 -5.50 13.15
C LEU A 348 -11.02 -5.41 13.68
N LEU A 349 -10.22 -6.44 13.48
CA LEU A 349 -8.82 -6.46 13.88
C LEU A 349 -7.96 -5.81 12.79
N ILE A 350 -7.34 -4.66 13.06
CA ILE A 350 -6.47 -3.98 12.09
C ILE A 350 -5.01 -4.32 12.38
N PHE A 351 -4.30 -4.84 11.39
CA PHE A 351 -2.86 -5.11 11.46
C PHE A 351 -2.04 -3.94 10.92
N GLU A 352 -2.60 -3.24 9.94
CA GLU A 352 -1.89 -2.30 9.07
C GLU A 352 -2.89 -1.43 8.31
N ALA A 353 -2.55 -0.16 8.15
CA ALA A 353 -3.21 0.76 7.23
C ALA A 353 -2.14 1.47 6.42
N ASP A 354 -2.20 1.39 5.09
CA ASP A 354 -1.18 1.92 4.20
C ASP A 354 -1.81 2.43 2.90
N SER A 355 -1.22 3.47 2.30
CA SER A 355 -1.73 4.07 1.06
C SER A 355 -1.20 3.38 -0.20
N ASP A 356 -0.13 2.62 -0.11
CA ASP A 356 0.63 2.00 -1.21
C ASP A 356 0.37 0.50 -1.36
N MET A 357 -0.66 -0.03 -0.69
CA MET A 357 -1.04 -1.43 -0.81
C MET A 357 -1.35 -1.81 -2.27
N VAL A 358 -0.65 -2.82 -2.77
CA VAL A 358 -0.84 -3.32 -4.14
C VAL A 358 -2.26 -3.90 -4.31
N VAL A 359 -2.97 -3.38 -5.32
CA VAL A 359 -4.27 -3.84 -5.77
C VAL A 359 -4.21 -4.03 -7.28
N HIS A 360 -4.60 -5.21 -7.77
CA HIS A 360 -4.50 -5.55 -9.19
C HIS A 360 -5.53 -6.61 -9.59
N ALA A 361 -5.74 -6.77 -10.90
CA ALA A 361 -6.59 -7.81 -11.50
C ALA A 361 -5.74 -8.74 -12.38
N LEU A 362 -4.66 -9.29 -11.81
CA LEU A 362 -3.69 -10.14 -12.53
C LEU A 362 -3.73 -11.62 -12.11
N ASP A 363 -4.54 -11.96 -11.11
CA ASP A 363 -4.69 -13.35 -10.68
C ASP A 363 -5.22 -14.23 -11.84
N PRO A 364 -4.71 -15.47 -12.01
CA PRO A 364 -5.16 -16.36 -13.08
C PRO A 364 -6.67 -16.63 -13.00
N VAL A 365 -7.40 -16.28 -14.07
CA VAL A 365 -8.88 -16.32 -14.10
C VAL A 365 -9.41 -17.77 -14.05
N ASP A 366 -8.65 -18.72 -14.57
CA ASP A 366 -8.94 -20.15 -14.49
C ASP A 366 -8.90 -20.68 -13.04
N LEU A 367 -8.01 -20.13 -12.20
CA LEU A 367 -7.93 -20.47 -10.77
C LEU A 367 -8.87 -19.63 -9.90
N PHE A 368 -9.00 -18.33 -10.20
CA PHE A 368 -9.73 -17.34 -9.38
C PHE A 368 -10.83 -16.62 -10.19
N PRO A 369 -11.82 -17.33 -10.75
CA PRO A 369 -12.78 -16.77 -11.70
C PRO A 369 -13.69 -15.68 -11.12
N TYR A 370 -13.81 -15.60 -9.79
CA TYR A 370 -14.64 -14.62 -9.08
C TYR A 370 -13.97 -13.24 -8.92
N LYS A 371 -12.63 -13.16 -8.93
CA LYS A 371 -11.89 -11.92 -8.65
C LYS A 371 -12.08 -10.81 -9.69
N PRO A 372 -12.15 -11.08 -11.02
CA PRO A 372 -12.26 -10.00 -12.01
C PRO A 372 -13.47 -9.09 -11.79
N ALA A 373 -14.64 -9.64 -11.41
CA ALA A 373 -15.83 -8.84 -11.15
C ALA A 373 -15.66 -7.93 -9.91
N VAL A 374 -15.03 -8.46 -8.86
CA VAL A 374 -14.76 -7.76 -7.61
C VAL A 374 -13.75 -6.63 -7.83
N MET A 375 -12.67 -6.90 -8.57
CA MET A 375 -11.65 -5.88 -8.88
C MET A 375 -12.21 -4.78 -9.75
N ARG A 376 -13.02 -5.11 -10.77
CA ARG A 376 -13.72 -4.08 -11.58
C ARG A 376 -14.57 -3.15 -10.71
N LYS A 377 -15.31 -3.68 -9.74
CA LYS A 377 -16.10 -2.86 -8.81
C LYS A 377 -15.22 -1.92 -7.98
N LEU A 378 -14.08 -2.39 -7.48
CA LEU A 378 -13.11 -1.56 -6.77
C LEU A 378 -12.55 -0.45 -7.69
N PHE A 379 -12.13 -0.79 -8.91
CA PHE A 379 -11.61 0.18 -9.89
C PHE A 379 -12.66 1.21 -10.30
N SER A 380 -13.91 0.80 -10.47
CA SER A 380 -15.04 1.72 -10.68
C SER A 380 -15.20 2.67 -9.48
N GLY A 381 -15.09 2.17 -8.24
CA GLY A 381 -15.11 3.00 -7.04
C GLY A 381 -13.98 4.04 -7.00
N PHE A 382 -12.76 3.64 -7.39
CA PHE A 382 -11.63 4.58 -7.54
C PHE A 382 -11.94 5.67 -8.57
N ARG A 383 -12.45 5.28 -9.75
CA ARG A 383 -12.83 6.22 -10.81
C ARG A 383 -13.98 7.16 -10.40
N GLU A 384 -14.97 6.68 -9.65
CA GLU A 384 -16.05 7.52 -9.10
C GLU A 384 -15.50 8.56 -8.11
N MET A 385 -14.55 8.18 -7.25
CA MET A 385 -13.88 9.10 -6.33
C MET A 385 -13.19 10.26 -7.07
N LEU A 386 -12.48 9.97 -8.16
CA LEU A 386 -11.84 11.01 -8.98
C LEU A 386 -12.88 11.98 -9.57
N GLU A 387 -13.98 11.46 -10.12
CA GLU A 387 -15.04 12.30 -10.70
C GLU A 387 -15.75 13.17 -9.65
N HIS A 388 -16.01 12.62 -8.46
CA HIS A 388 -16.55 13.40 -7.36
C HIS A 388 -15.60 14.52 -6.92
N ALA A 389 -14.30 14.26 -6.84
CA ALA A 389 -13.31 15.28 -6.52
C ALA A 389 -13.31 16.41 -7.55
N LEU A 390 -13.39 16.08 -8.84
CA LEU A 390 -13.50 17.06 -9.92
C LEU A 390 -14.77 17.90 -9.85
N THR A 391 -15.90 17.25 -9.59
CA THR A 391 -17.21 17.91 -9.54
C THR A 391 -17.28 18.88 -8.36
N ARG A 392 -16.78 18.47 -7.18
CA ARG A 392 -16.68 19.35 -6.00
C ARG A 392 -15.85 20.60 -6.29
N ALA A 393 -14.69 20.42 -6.93
CA ALA A 393 -13.81 21.54 -7.28
C ALA A 393 -14.45 22.54 -8.24
N ARG A 394 -15.17 22.05 -9.25
CA ARG A 394 -15.94 22.89 -10.18
C ARG A 394 -17.06 23.63 -9.44
N GLY A 395 -17.81 22.95 -8.59
CA GLY A 395 -18.89 23.53 -7.79
C GLY A 395 -18.44 24.67 -6.87
N MET A 396 -17.28 24.53 -6.20
CA MET A 396 -16.70 25.59 -5.36
C MET A 396 -16.35 26.84 -6.16
N LYS A 397 -15.82 26.70 -7.38
CA LYS A 397 -15.52 27.85 -8.25
C LYS A 397 -16.79 28.63 -8.62
N PHE A 398 -17.90 27.95 -8.93
CA PHE A 398 -19.17 28.61 -9.25
C PHE A 398 -19.80 29.35 -8.06
N ALA A 399 -19.65 28.85 -6.83
CA ALA A 399 -20.14 29.52 -5.63
C ALA A 399 -19.37 30.83 -5.35
N TYR A 400 -18.04 30.82 -5.54
CA TYR A 400 -17.20 32.01 -5.34
C TYR A 400 -17.50 33.13 -6.36
N HIS A 401 -17.93 32.78 -7.58
CA HIS A 401 -18.28 33.76 -8.63
C HIS A 401 -19.70 34.32 -8.53
N LYS A 402 -20.56 33.79 -7.64
CA LYS A 402 -21.91 34.33 -7.38
C LYS A 402 -21.96 35.30 -6.20
N HIS A 403 -20.87 35.45 -5.46
CA HIS A 403 -20.77 36.28 -4.25
C HIS A 403 -19.74 37.42 -4.37
N ASN A 404 -19.12 37.56 -5.55
CA ASN A 404 -18.44 38.76 -6.02
C ASN A 404 -19.25 39.36 -7.17
#